data_AF-A0A7R9WE35-F1
#
_entry.id   AF-A0A7R9WE35-F1
#
_cell.length_a   1.000
_cell.length_b   1.000
_cell.length_c   1.000
_cell.angle_alpha   90.00
_cell.angle_beta   90.00
_cell.angle_gamma   90.00
#
_symmetry.space_group_name_H-M   'P 1'
#
loop_
_entity.id
_entity.type
_entity.pdbx_description
1 polymer ?
#
loop_
_entity_poly.entity_id
_entity_poly.type
_entity_poly.pdbx_seq_one_letter_code
_entity_poly.pdbx_strand_id
1 'polypeptide(L)'
;AIIAAFLLVSRNKIVLNRFWEARAHLGTCFRSCQELVSLVAVLTIGETGAGAKSYRLNVSHRTILLLRVAMASLEYKNTNRAPWRVPEMPREEQIEFEELFPSLSENDHDAGAKAVRRRLRRTMANNKWAQTEEQVLSYDALRPPLVLGYQLRETILFPRNGTSLVRPFKIPEELRLLDQVNAFMKAYHSLIKVISSPVPFPWIQMAR
;
A
#
# COMPACT_ATOMS: atom_id res chain seq x y z
N ALA A 1 4.13 -34.05 -28.94
CA ALA A 1 3.50 -34.22 -27.61
C ALA A 1 4.42 -33.83 -26.44
N ILE A 2 5.63 -34.39 -26.34
CA ILE A 2 6.55 -34.17 -25.19
C ILE A 2 6.89 -32.68 -24.97
N ILE A 3 7.24 -31.95 -26.03
CA ILE A 3 7.60 -30.51 -25.94
C ILE A 3 6.42 -29.68 -25.41
N ALA A 4 5.20 -29.94 -25.89
CA ALA A 4 4.00 -29.23 -25.42
C ALA A 4 3.72 -29.49 -23.93
N ALA A 5 3.88 -30.73 -23.47
CA ALA A 5 3.76 -31.07 -22.06
C ALA A 5 4.82 -30.35 -21.20
N PHE A 6 6.08 -30.30 -21.67
CA PHE A 6 7.16 -29.58 -21.00
C PHE A 6 6.88 -28.08 -20.85
N LEU A 7 6.40 -27.43 -21.92
CA LEU A 7 6.05 -26.01 -21.90
C LEU A 7 4.88 -25.72 -20.96
N LEU A 8 3.86 -26.59 -20.94
CA LEU A 8 2.72 -26.48 -20.03
C LEU A 8 3.16 -26.57 -18.56
N VAL A 9 3.99 -27.56 -18.21
CA VAL A 9 4.51 -27.74 -16.86
C VAL A 9 5.36 -26.53 -16.44
N SER A 10 6.22 -26.04 -17.34
CA SER A 10 7.08 -24.88 -17.08
C SER A 10 6.26 -23.60 -16.83
N ARG A 11 5.22 -23.36 -17.62
CA ARG A 11 4.28 -22.25 -17.44
C ARG A 11 3.57 -22.33 -16.09
N ASN A 12 3.00 -23.49 -15.77
CA ASN A 12 2.28 -23.69 -14.51
C ASN A 12 3.21 -23.48 -13.31
N LYS A 13 4.44 -23.98 -13.38
CA LYS A 13 5.45 -23.76 -12.35
C LYS A 13 5.75 -22.28 -12.12
N ILE A 14 5.89 -21.47 -13.17
CA ILE A 14 6.09 -20.03 -13.04
C ILE A 14 4.89 -19.35 -12.40
N VAL A 15 3.68 -19.64 -12.88
CA VAL A 15 2.46 -19.01 -12.34
C VAL A 15 2.30 -19.35 -10.86
N LEU A 16 2.51 -20.61 -10.48
CA LEU A 16 2.48 -21.05 -9.10
C LEU A 16 3.55 -20.36 -8.25
N ASN A 17 4.80 -20.28 -8.72
CA ASN A 17 5.87 -19.60 -7.98
C ASN A 17 5.53 -18.12 -7.72
N ARG A 18 5.02 -17.41 -8.73
CA ARG A 18 4.59 -16.00 -8.58
C ARG A 18 3.45 -15.85 -7.60
N PHE A 19 2.48 -16.77 -7.61
CA PHE A 19 1.39 -16.80 -6.65
C PHE A 19 1.92 -16.98 -5.21
N TRP A 20 2.83 -17.92 -5.00
CA TRP A 20 3.44 -18.15 -3.68
C TRP A 20 4.28 -16.96 -3.21
N GLU A 21 5.03 -16.31 -4.12
CA GLU A 21 5.80 -15.10 -3.83
C GLU A 21 4.88 -13.93 -3.41
N ALA A 22 3.80 -13.68 -4.17
CA ALA A 22 2.81 -12.67 -3.84
C ALA A 22 2.16 -12.95 -2.47
N ARG A 23 1.77 -14.21 -2.22
CA ARG A 23 1.20 -14.63 -0.93
C ARG A 23 2.18 -14.45 0.23
N ALA A 24 3.47 -14.73 0.02
CA ALA A 24 4.49 -14.55 1.04
C ALA A 24 4.64 -13.06 1.41
N HIS A 25 4.75 -12.17 0.41
CA HIS A 25 4.82 -10.72 0.65
C HIS A 25 3.57 -10.20 1.37
N LEU A 26 2.38 -10.63 0.94
CA LEU A 26 1.14 -10.27 1.62
C LEU A 26 1.16 -10.74 3.09
N GLY A 27 1.59 -11.97 3.35
CA GLY A 27 1.77 -12.49 4.70
C GLY A 27 2.71 -11.64 5.56
N THR A 28 3.82 -11.16 4.99
CA THR A 28 4.73 -10.22 5.67
C THR A 28 4.04 -8.89 6.00
N CYS A 29 3.20 -8.35 5.11
CA CYS A 29 2.41 -7.15 5.39
C CYS A 29 1.49 -7.35 6.60
N PHE A 30 0.69 -8.43 6.63
CA PHE A 30 -0.20 -8.73 7.77
C PHE A 30 0.59 -8.92 9.07
N ARG A 31 1.68 -9.68 9.02
CA ARG A 31 2.50 -9.98 10.18
C ARG A 31 3.14 -8.72 10.77
N SER A 32 3.72 -7.86 9.93
CA SER A 32 4.33 -6.61 10.39
C SER A 32 3.32 -5.64 11.03
N CYS A 33 2.10 -5.55 10.49
CA CYS A 33 1.01 -4.80 11.12
C CYS A 33 0.65 -5.36 12.52
N GLN A 34 0.51 -6.68 12.64
CA GLN A 34 0.19 -7.32 13.93
C GLN A 34 1.33 -7.15 14.95
N GLU A 35 2.58 -7.36 14.52
CA GLU A 35 3.75 -7.16 15.36
C GLU A 35 3.87 -5.70 15.82
N LEU A 36 3.61 -4.73 14.95
CA LEU A 36 3.61 -3.31 15.30
C LEU A 36 2.61 -2.99 16.42
N VAL A 37 1.33 -3.38 16.26
CA VAL A 37 0.29 -3.13 17.27
C VAL A 37 0.63 -3.81 18.59
N SER A 38 1.13 -5.05 18.53
CA SER A 38 1.54 -5.81 19.72
C SER A 38 2.72 -5.15 20.44
N LEU A 39 3.74 -4.69 19.69
CA LEU A 39 4.89 -3.99 20.26
C LEU A 39 4.48 -2.67 20.91
N VAL A 40 3.59 -1.89 20.30
CA VAL A 40 3.07 -0.65 20.89
C VAL A 40 2.33 -0.93 22.20
N ALA A 41 1.51 -1.98 22.24
CA ALA A 41 0.82 -2.38 23.46
C ALA A 41 1.80 -2.79 24.58
N VAL A 42 2.81 -3.59 24.26
CA VAL A 42 3.83 -4.05 25.22
C VAL A 42 4.69 -2.88 25.73
N LEU A 43 5.17 -2.01 24.84
CA LEU A 43 6.03 -0.89 25.21
C LEU A 43 5.29 0.18 26.04
N THR A 44 3.96 0.25 25.94
CA THR A 44 3.12 1.20 26.69
C THR A 44 2.33 0.56 27.83
N ILE A 45 2.66 -0.67 28.24
CA ILE A 45 1.89 -1.42 29.26
C ILE A 45 1.84 -0.72 30.62
N GLY A 46 2.91 -0.01 31.00
CA GLY A 46 2.98 0.75 32.26
C GLY A 46 2.26 2.11 32.20
N GLU A 47 1.79 2.54 31.03
CA GLU A 47 1.19 3.84 30.80
C GLU A 47 -0.34 3.72 30.77
N THR A 48 -0.99 4.07 31.89
CA THR A 48 -2.44 4.02 32.09
C THR A 48 -3.16 5.33 31.75
N GLY A 49 -2.42 6.42 31.49
CA GLY A 49 -2.97 7.72 31.17
C GLY A 49 -3.88 7.73 29.93
N ALA A 50 -4.83 8.67 29.89
CA ALA A 50 -5.74 8.84 28.75
C ALA A 50 -4.99 9.08 27.43
N GLY A 51 -3.86 9.80 27.48
CA GLY A 51 -2.97 10.01 26.33
C GLY A 51 -2.41 8.70 25.76
N ALA A 52 -1.93 7.79 26.62
CA ALA A 52 -1.40 6.51 26.19
C ALA A 52 -2.47 5.61 25.56
N LYS A 53 -3.69 5.63 26.11
CA LYS A 53 -4.85 4.93 25.51
C LYS A 53 -5.18 5.49 24.12
N SER A 54 -5.26 6.82 24.00
CA SER A 54 -5.52 7.49 22.72
C SER A 54 -4.42 7.17 21.68
N TYR A 55 -3.16 7.21 22.09
CA TYR A 55 -2.01 6.86 21.25
C TYR A 55 -2.09 5.41 20.72
N ARG A 56 -2.33 4.43 21.60
CA ARG A 56 -2.50 3.02 21.20
C ARG A 56 -3.63 2.85 20.19
N LEU A 57 -4.76 3.52 20.41
CA LEU A 57 -5.92 3.49 19.51
C LEU A 57 -5.58 4.10 18.16
N ASN A 58 -4.92 5.27 18.13
CA ASN A 58 -4.53 5.95 16.90
C ASN A 58 -3.56 5.09 16.06
N VAL A 59 -2.51 4.54 16.67
CA VAL A 59 -1.57 3.66 15.97
C VAL A 59 -2.27 2.40 15.44
N SER A 60 -3.15 1.79 16.24
CA SER A 60 -3.92 0.60 15.82
C SER A 60 -4.87 0.91 14.67
N HIS A 61 -5.60 2.02 14.75
CA HIS A 61 -6.51 2.49 13.71
C HIS A 61 -5.76 2.73 12.39
N ARG A 62 -4.68 3.52 12.41
CA ARG A 62 -3.87 3.79 11.22
C ARG A 62 -3.24 2.52 10.63
N THR A 63 -2.86 1.56 11.47
CA THR A 63 -2.33 0.27 11.00
C THR A 63 -3.39 -0.57 10.29
N ILE A 64 -4.61 -0.62 10.83
CA ILE A 64 -5.75 -1.31 10.20
C ILE A 64 -6.10 -0.63 8.87
N LEU A 65 -6.14 0.69 8.86
CA LEU A 65 -6.45 1.48 7.68
C LEU A 65 -5.40 1.30 6.59
N LEU A 66 -4.11 1.32 6.95
CA LEU A 66 -2.99 1.02 6.05
C LEU A 66 -3.18 -0.34 5.34
N LEU A 67 -3.53 -1.37 6.11
CA LEU A 67 -3.76 -2.72 5.59
C LEU A 67 -4.98 -2.78 4.66
N ARG A 68 -6.09 -2.13 5.02
CA ARG A 68 -7.30 -2.08 4.20
C ARG A 68 -7.08 -1.35 2.88
N VAL A 69 -6.43 -0.19 2.91
CA VAL A 69 -6.09 0.57 1.70
C VAL A 69 -5.11 -0.22 0.85
N ALA A 70 -4.17 -0.95 1.45
CA ALA A 70 -3.30 -1.86 0.69
C ALA A 70 -4.09 -2.95 -0.04
N MET A 71 -5.07 -3.58 0.62
CA MET A 71 -5.94 -4.57 -0.03
C MET A 71 -6.77 -3.92 -1.16
N ALA A 72 -7.37 -2.75 -0.92
CA ALA A 72 -8.14 -2.03 -1.92
C ALA A 72 -7.27 -1.63 -3.13
N SER A 73 -6.04 -1.19 -2.91
CA SER A 73 -5.05 -0.90 -3.96
C SER A 73 -4.73 -2.14 -4.81
N LEU A 74 -4.62 -3.32 -4.20
CA LEU A 74 -4.37 -4.57 -4.92
C LEU A 74 -5.60 -5.04 -5.72
N GLU A 75 -6.80 -4.78 -5.21
CA GLU A 75 -8.09 -5.11 -5.84
C GLU A 75 -8.56 -4.08 -6.87
N TYR A 76 -7.89 -2.93 -6.97
CA TYR A 76 -8.27 -1.83 -7.86
C TYR A 76 -8.51 -2.28 -9.30
N LYS A 77 -7.63 -3.14 -9.84
CA LYS A 77 -7.76 -3.65 -11.23
C LYS A 77 -9.03 -4.46 -11.48
N ASN A 78 -9.56 -5.11 -10.44
CA ASN A 78 -10.75 -5.96 -10.56
C ASN A 78 -12.03 -5.19 -10.25
N THR A 79 -11.96 -4.28 -9.28
CA THR A 79 -13.14 -3.57 -8.75
C THR A 79 -13.36 -2.21 -9.40
N ASN A 80 -12.32 -1.61 -9.98
CA ASN A 80 -12.29 -0.21 -10.43
C ASN A 80 -12.85 0.74 -9.37
N ARG A 81 -12.52 0.50 -8.09
CA ARG A 81 -12.90 1.37 -6.97
C ARG A 81 -11.66 2.03 -6.40
N ALA A 82 -11.66 3.36 -6.35
CA ALA A 82 -10.62 4.15 -5.72
C ALA A 82 -10.20 3.59 -4.31
N PRO A 83 -8.90 3.30 -4.10
CA PRO A 83 -8.40 2.66 -2.87
C PRO A 83 -8.62 3.42 -1.55
N TRP A 84 -8.86 4.73 -1.58
CA TRP A 84 -9.18 5.55 -0.40
C TRP A 84 -10.69 5.64 -0.12
N ARG A 85 -11.56 5.12 -0.99
CA ARG A 85 -13.02 5.05 -0.76
C ARG A 85 -13.41 3.82 0.06
N VAL A 86 -12.65 3.55 1.10
CA VAL A 86 -12.89 2.45 2.04
C VAL A 86 -13.96 2.93 3.03
N PRO A 87 -15.07 2.21 3.23
CA PRO A 87 -16.20 2.70 4.03
C PRO A 87 -15.83 2.95 5.50
N GLU A 88 -14.77 2.33 6.00
CA GLU A 88 -14.26 2.52 7.35
C GLU A 88 -13.34 3.73 7.52
N MET A 89 -12.87 4.35 6.44
CA MET A 89 -12.07 5.56 6.51
C MET A 89 -12.98 6.77 6.83
N PRO A 90 -12.65 7.61 7.82
CA PRO A 90 -13.38 8.84 8.09
C PRO A 90 -13.45 9.72 6.84
N ARG A 91 -14.59 10.41 6.62
CA ARG A 91 -14.75 11.28 5.44
C ARG A 91 -13.66 12.35 5.35
N GLU A 92 -13.22 12.88 6.48
CA GLU A 92 -12.14 13.88 6.55
C GLU A 92 -10.83 13.32 5.97
N GLU A 93 -10.45 12.10 6.36
CA GLU A 93 -9.27 11.42 5.81
C GLU A 93 -9.48 11.10 4.32
N GLN A 94 -10.68 10.68 3.91
CA GLN A 94 -10.97 10.46 2.49
C GLN A 94 -10.75 11.72 1.65
N ILE A 95 -11.17 12.89 2.16
CA ILE A 95 -10.98 14.19 1.49
C ILE A 95 -9.50 14.52 1.39
N GLU A 96 -8.73 14.37 2.48
CA GLU A 96 -7.28 14.58 2.47
C GLU A 96 -6.59 13.67 1.44
N PHE A 97 -7.00 12.41 1.33
CA PHE A 97 -6.51 11.49 0.31
C PHE A 97 -6.93 11.90 -1.11
N GLU A 98 -8.16 12.35 -1.31
CA GLU A 98 -8.61 12.86 -2.61
C GLU A 98 -7.83 14.11 -3.04
N GLU A 99 -7.47 14.99 -2.10
CA GLU A 99 -6.62 16.16 -2.34
C GLU A 99 -5.17 15.78 -2.66
N LEU A 100 -4.63 14.75 -2.01
CA LEU A 100 -3.28 14.23 -2.26
C LEU A 100 -3.19 13.46 -3.59
N PHE A 101 -4.29 12.86 -4.05
CA PHE A 101 -4.35 12.03 -5.26
C PHE A 101 -5.46 12.48 -6.23
N PRO A 102 -5.41 13.73 -6.73
CA PRO A 102 -6.47 14.30 -7.55
C PRO A 102 -6.63 13.60 -8.90
N SER A 103 -5.58 12.93 -9.41
CA SER A 103 -5.62 12.18 -10.68
C SER A 103 -6.57 10.98 -10.67
N LEU A 104 -6.91 10.49 -9.48
CA LEU A 104 -7.67 9.26 -9.30
C LEU A 104 -9.11 9.50 -8.81
N SER A 105 -9.51 10.75 -8.56
CA SER A 105 -10.89 11.06 -8.23
C SER A 105 -11.80 10.71 -9.43
N GLU A 106 -12.71 9.76 -9.21
CA GLU A 106 -13.69 9.27 -10.19
C GLU A 106 -14.81 10.29 -10.49
N ASN A 107 -14.80 11.46 -9.84
CA ASN A 107 -15.78 12.52 -10.11
C ASN A 107 -15.47 13.19 -11.46
N ASP A 108 -15.70 12.44 -12.55
CA ASP A 108 -15.57 12.83 -13.95
C ASP A 108 -16.60 13.91 -14.39
N HIS A 109 -17.41 14.39 -13.45
CA HIS A 109 -18.32 15.52 -13.65
C HIS A 109 -17.63 16.87 -13.58
N ASP A 110 -16.43 16.98 -13.00
CA ASP A 110 -15.71 18.26 -12.92
C ASP A 110 -14.77 18.48 -14.11
N ALA A 111 -14.98 19.59 -14.81
CA ALA A 111 -14.15 20.03 -15.93
C ALA A 111 -12.65 20.17 -15.56
N GLY A 112 -12.36 20.35 -14.26
CA GLY A 112 -11.00 20.41 -13.71
C GLY A 112 -10.22 19.10 -13.82
N ALA A 113 -10.84 17.95 -13.57
CA ALA A 113 -10.19 16.64 -13.70
C ALA A 113 -9.78 16.36 -15.15
N LYS A 114 -10.61 16.77 -16.12
CA LYS A 114 -10.28 16.73 -17.55
C LYS A 114 -9.11 17.64 -17.90
N ALA A 115 -8.96 18.80 -17.26
CA ALA A 115 -7.84 19.71 -17.48
C ALA A 115 -6.51 19.16 -16.94
N VAL A 116 -6.53 18.55 -15.75
CA VAL A 116 -5.35 17.87 -15.18
C VAL A 116 -4.95 16.67 -16.03
N ARG A 117 -5.91 15.82 -16.44
CA ARG A 117 -5.66 14.72 -17.41
C ARG A 117 -5.07 15.25 -18.72
N ARG A 118 -5.57 16.36 -19.26
CA ARG A 118 -4.99 17.01 -20.47
C ARG A 118 -3.57 17.52 -20.25
N ARG A 119 -3.24 18.06 -19.08
CA ARG A 119 -1.89 18.53 -18.75
C ARG A 119 -0.91 17.36 -18.61
N LEU A 120 -1.33 16.28 -17.93
CA LEU A 120 -0.57 15.03 -17.83
C LEU A 120 -0.35 14.39 -19.20
N ARG A 121 -1.37 14.37 -20.07
CA ARG A 121 -1.26 13.91 -21.46
C ARG A 121 -0.22 14.70 -22.25
N ARG A 122 -0.11 16.03 -22.05
CA ARG A 122 0.89 16.86 -22.73
C ARG A 122 2.31 16.60 -22.24
N THR A 123 2.52 16.39 -20.94
CA THR A 123 3.86 16.05 -20.42
C THR A 123 4.26 14.62 -20.78
N MET A 124 3.31 13.67 -20.84
CA MET A 124 3.58 12.28 -21.22
C MET A 124 3.73 12.08 -22.72
N ALA A 125 3.04 12.85 -23.57
CA ALA A 125 3.20 12.76 -25.03
C ALA A 125 4.62 13.11 -25.52
N ASN A 126 5.38 13.88 -24.73
CA ASN A 126 6.80 14.16 -25.03
C ASN A 126 7.74 13.02 -24.61
N ASN A 127 7.30 12.12 -23.73
CA ASN A 127 8.06 10.93 -23.36
C ASN A 127 7.65 9.78 -24.28
N LYS A 128 8.49 9.48 -25.26
CA LYS A 128 8.32 8.47 -26.34
C LYS A 128 8.07 7.02 -25.88
N TRP A 129 7.94 6.78 -24.58
CA TRP A 129 7.57 5.51 -23.98
C TRP A 129 6.11 5.62 -23.53
N ALA A 130 5.19 5.41 -24.48
CA ALA A 130 3.76 5.43 -24.22
C ALA A 130 3.35 4.28 -23.29
N GLN A 131 3.47 4.49 -21.98
CA GLN A 131 2.65 3.76 -21.03
C GLN A 131 1.20 4.10 -21.34
N THR A 132 0.38 3.09 -21.54
CA THR A 132 -1.06 3.26 -21.77
C THR A 132 -1.64 4.06 -20.60
N GLU A 133 -2.55 5.00 -20.84
CA GLU A 133 -3.17 5.86 -19.79
C GLU A 133 -3.69 5.02 -18.59
N GLU A 134 -4.17 3.82 -18.88
CA GLU A 134 -4.59 2.80 -17.91
C GLU A 134 -3.46 2.31 -16.98
N GLN A 135 -2.22 2.17 -17.48
CA GLN A 135 -1.07 1.75 -16.67
C GLN A 135 -0.65 2.83 -15.66
N VAL A 136 -0.76 4.10 -16.06
CA VAL A 136 -0.46 5.25 -15.18
C VAL A 136 -1.49 5.33 -14.06
N LEU A 137 -2.78 5.26 -14.40
CA LEU A 137 -3.88 5.22 -13.43
C LEU A 137 -3.75 4.02 -12.48
N SER A 138 -3.36 2.86 -13.01
CA SER A 138 -3.10 1.68 -12.20
C SER A 138 -1.92 1.84 -11.26
N TYR A 139 -0.89 2.62 -11.59
CA TYR A 139 0.28 2.82 -10.73
C TYR A 139 0.00 3.82 -9.61
N ASP A 140 -0.70 4.90 -9.94
CA ASP A 140 -1.11 5.90 -8.96
C ASP A 140 -2.02 5.28 -7.88
N ALA A 141 -2.92 4.35 -8.24
CA ALA A 141 -3.74 3.59 -7.30
C ALA A 141 -2.94 2.71 -6.31
N LEU A 142 -1.67 2.41 -6.59
CA LEU A 142 -0.81 1.59 -5.72
C LEU A 142 -0.03 2.41 -4.69
N ARG A 143 -0.01 3.74 -4.81
CA ARG A 143 0.74 4.66 -3.92
C ARG A 143 0.12 4.93 -2.55
N PRO A 144 -1.21 4.98 -2.36
CA PRO A 144 -1.80 5.40 -1.08
C PRO A 144 -1.28 4.65 0.16
N PRO A 145 -1.05 3.32 0.12
CA PRO A 145 -0.47 2.62 1.28
C PRO A 145 0.95 3.08 1.64
N LEU A 146 1.74 3.56 0.67
CA LEU A 146 3.06 4.11 0.96
C LEU A 146 2.95 5.42 1.74
N VAL A 147 2.04 6.30 1.32
CA VAL A 147 1.77 7.59 2.01
C VAL A 147 1.25 7.35 3.43
N LEU A 148 0.31 6.42 3.58
CA LEU A 148 -0.16 5.99 4.90
C LEU A 148 0.96 5.41 5.77
N GLY A 149 1.89 4.67 5.17
CA GLY A 149 3.09 4.19 5.84
C GLY A 149 3.95 5.33 6.40
N TYR A 150 4.10 6.43 5.67
CA TYR A 150 4.80 7.63 6.16
C TYR A 150 4.04 8.32 7.30
N GLN A 151 2.74 8.55 7.16
CA GLN A 151 1.91 9.14 8.22
C GLN A 151 1.90 8.28 9.50
N LEU A 152 1.92 6.95 9.36
CA LEU A 152 2.02 6.03 10.49
C LEU A 152 3.35 6.19 11.23
N ARG A 153 4.46 6.46 10.53
CA ARG A 153 5.75 6.76 11.17
C ARG A 153 5.70 8.04 11.97
N GLU A 154 5.13 9.10 11.41
CA GLU A 154 4.94 10.37 12.12
C GLU A 154 4.11 10.16 13.38
N THR A 155 3.04 9.36 13.27
CA THR A 155 2.21 8.98 14.43
C THR A 155 3.03 8.23 15.47
N ILE A 156 3.87 7.26 15.07
CA ILE A 156 4.74 6.53 15.99
C ILE A 156 5.70 7.47 16.74
N LEU A 157 6.23 8.50 16.06
CA LEU A 157 7.19 9.46 16.60
C LEU A 157 6.55 10.56 17.45
N PHE A 158 5.22 10.73 17.39
CA PHE A 158 4.49 11.78 18.11
C PHE A 158 4.78 11.87 19.63
N PRO A 159 4.97 10.76 20.38
CA PRO A 159 5.28 10.82 21.81
C PRO A 159 6.61 11.53 22.16
N ARG A 160 7.52 11.74 21.20
CA ARG A 160 8.76 12.52 21.43
C ARG A 160 8.49 13.94 21.91
N ASN A 161 7.34 14.50 21.56
CA ASN A 161 6.95 15.85 21.96
C ASN A 161 6.41 15.92 23.40
N GLY A 162 6.35 14.79 24.13
CA GLY A 162 5.93 14.73 25.54
C GLY A 162 4.43 14.88 25.78
N THR A 163 3.60 14.87 24.74
CA THR A 163 2.15 15.14 24.86
C THR A 163 1.31 13.90 25.17
N SER A 164 1.77 12.70 24.80
CA SER A 164 0.94 11.49 24.79
C SER A 164 1.33 10.42 25.81
N LEU A 165 2.62 10.30 26.13
CA LEU A 165 3.16 9.31 27.06
C LEU A 165 3.93 10.02 28.18
N VAL A 166 3.81 9.53 29.42
CA VAL A 166 4.57 10.10 30.55
C VAL A 166 6.05 9.79 30.38
N ARG A 167 6.37 8.56 29.98
CA ARG A 167 7.71 8.16 29.58
C ARG A 167 7.80 8.11 28.04
N PRO A 168 8.62 8.97 27.40
CA PRO A 168 8.90 8.84 25.98
C PRO A 168 9.67 7.54 25.70
N PHE A 169 9.52 7.00 24.49
CA PHE A 169 10.26 5.82 24.07
C PHE A 169 11.76 6.08 24.04
N LYS A 170 12.54 5.04 24.35
CA LYS A 170 13.98 5.07 24.09
C LYS A 170 14.22 4.86 22.60
N ILE A 171 15.31 5.42 22.07
CA ILE A 171 15.66 5.30 20.64
C ILE A 171 15.61 3.85 20.11
N PRO A 172 16.11 2.82 20.84
CA PRO A 172 16.02 1.43 20.36
C PRO A 172 14.58 0.91 20.27
N GLU A 173 13.69 1.35 21.16
CA GLU A 173 12.27 0.97 21.15
C GLU A 173 11.57 1.60 19.95
N GLU A 174 11.85 2.87 19.66
CA GLU A 174 11.32 3.58 18.50
C GLU A 174 11.78 2.94 17.18
N LEU A 175 13.08 2.64 17.06
CA LEU A 175 13.62 2.00 15.86
C LEU A 175 12.95 0.65 15.59
N ARG A 176 12.68 -0.13 16.64
CA ARG A 176 11.96 -1.41 16.52
C ARG A 176 10.52 -1.24 15.99
N LEU A 177 9.83 -0.18 16.40
CA LEU A 177 8.50 0.14 15.86
C LEU A 177 8.58 0.57 14.38
N LEU A 178 9.54 1.45 14.05
CA LEU A 178 9.76 1.91 12.68
C LEU A 178 10.20 0.78 11.74
N ASP A 179 10.93 -0.20 12.24
CA ASP A 179 11.35 -1.39 11.50
C ASP A 179 10.16 -2.23 11.03
N GLN A 180 9.08 -2.30 11.80
CA GLN A 180 7.86 -2.98 11.37
C GLN A 180 7.17 -2.23 10.23
N VAL A 181 7.12 -0.90 10.28
CA VAL A 181 6.58 -0.10 9.17
C VAL A 181 7.49 -0.21 7.92
N ASN A 182 8.81 -0.24 8.11
CA ASN A 182 9.77 -0.52 7.03
C ASN A 182 9.52 -1.90 6.40
N ALA A 183 9.32 -2.93 7.22
CA ALA A 183 9.07 -4.30 6.77
C ALA A 183 7.77 -4.37 5.95
N PHE A 184 6.71 -3.72 6.42
CA PHE A 184 5.46 -3.57 5.66
C PHE A 184 5.71 -2.94 4.29
N MET A 185 6.34 -1.77 4.23
CA MET A 185 6.52 -1.05 2.97
C MET A 185 7.41 -1.81 1.97
N LYS A 186 8.47 -2.48 2.46
CA LYS A 186 9.33 -3.33 1.62
C LYS A 186 8.55 -4.51 1.03
N ALA A 187 7.72 -5.17 1.86
CA ALA A 187 6.87 -6.27 1.42
C ALA A 187 5.81 -5.80 0.41
N TYR A 188 5.13 -4.69 0.69
CA TYR A 188 4.13 -4.10 -0.20
C TYR A 188 4.72 -3.66 -1.54
N HIS A 189 5.91 -3.02 -1.55
CA HIS A 189 6.59 -2.69 -2.79
C HIS A 189 6.99 -3.93 -3.60
N SER A 190 7.45 -4.99 -2.93
CA SER A 190 7.76 -6.27 -3.58
C SER A 190 6.50 -6.91 -4.18
N LEU A 191 5.37 -6.82 -3.49
CA LEU A 191 4.07 -7.26 -3.98
C LEU A 191 3.63 -6.48 -5.23
N ILE A 192 3.78 -5.15 -5.22
CA ILE A 192 3.54 -4.31 -6.40
C ILE A 192 4.40 -4.79 -7.58
N LYS A 193 5.68 -5.06 -7.36
CA LYS A 193 6.60 -5.55 -8.40
C LYS A 193 6.13 -6.88 -9.00
N VAL A 194 5.67 -7.82 -8.17
CA VAL A 194 5.13 -9.12 -8.63
C VAL A 194 3.81 -8.94 -9.40
N ILE A 195 2.96 -7.98 -9.05
CA ILE A 195 1.65 -7.79 -9.73
C ILE A 195 1.79 -6.97 -11.01
N SER A 196 2.73 -6.02 -11.05
CA SER A 196 2.97 -5.14 -12.20
C SER A 196 3.82 -5.78 -13.30
N SER A 197 4.64 -6.78 -12.98
CA SER A 197 5.45 -7.48 -13.97
C SER A 197 4.68 -8.66 -14.58
N PRO A 198 4.21 -8.61 -15.84
CA PRO A 198 3.57 -9.78 -16.44
C PRO A 198 4.54 -10.94 -16.61
N VAL A 199 4.02 -12.16 -16.80
CA VAL A 199 4.83 -13.29 -17.29
C VAL A 199 5.35 -12.91 -18.68
N PRO A 200 6.63 -13.19 -19.01
CA PRO A 200 7.20 -12.81 -20.30
C PRO A 200 6.34 -13.31 -21.46
N PHE A 201 5.99 -12.40 -22.37
CA PHE A 201 5.12 -12.68 -23.52
C PHE A 201 5.54 -13.90 -24.36
N PRO A 202 6.84 -14.17 -24.61
CA PRO A 202 7.26 -15.36 -25.35
C PRO A 202 6.75 -16.67 -24.73
N TRP A 203 6.65 -16.74 -23.40
CA TRP A 203 6.18 -17.92 -22.68
C TRP A 203 4.67 -18.11 -22.83
N ILE A 204 3.93 -17.01 -23.00
CA ILE A 204 2.50 -17.02 -23.26
C ILE A 204 2.24 -17.48 -24.71
N GLN A 205 3.07 -17.03 -25.67
CA GLN A 205 2.95 -17.40 -27.08
C GLN A 205 3.27 -18.87 -27.35
N MET A 206 4.32 -19.41 -26.72
CA MET A 206 4.72 -20.82 -26.91
C MET A 206 3.72 -21.85 -26.36
N ALA A 207 2.75 -21.40 -25.54
CA ALA A 207 1.75 -22.27 -24.92
C ALA A 207 0.37 -22.22 -25.61
N ARG A 208 0.22 -21.44 -26.69
CA ARG A 208 -0.96 -21.43 -27.57
C ARG A 208 -0.72 -22.34 -28.75
#